data_AF-A0A956SRR5-F1
#
_entry.id   AF-A0A956SRR5-F1
#
_cell.length_a   1.000
_cell.length_b   1.000
_cell.length_c   1.000
_cell.angle_alpha   90.00
_cell.angle_beta   90.00
_cell.angle_gamma   90.00
#
_symmetry.space_group_name_H-M   'P 1'
#
loop_
_entity.id
_entity.type
_entity.pdbx_description
1 polymer ?
#
loop_
_entity_poly.entity_id
_entity_poly.type
_entity_poly.pdbx_seq_one_letter_code
_entity_poly.pdbx_strand_id
1 'polypeptide(L)' 'MSAVLGKDLVGLESLSAEQITAILDTAEPFKEVSERQIKKVPALRGKTIVNLFFEASTRTRTTFELAA' A
#
# COMPACT_ATOMS: atom_id res chain seq x y z
N MET A 1 -3.22 -20.78 -3.77
CA MET A 1 -3.33 -19.98 -5.01
C MET A 1 -3.23 -18.52 -4.61
N SER A 2 -2.32 -17.75 -5.20
CA SER A 2 -2.22 -16.30 -4.91
C SER A 2 -3.46 -15.62 -5.49
N ALA A 3 -4.19 -14.86 -4.67
CA ALA A 3 -5.32 -14.07 -5.13
C ALA A 3 -4.77 -12.97 -6.06
N VAL A 4 -5.21 -12.95 -7.32
CA VAL A 4 -4.79 -11.93 -8.27
C VAL A 4 -5.52 -10.64 -7.91
N LEU A 5 -4.76 -9.62 -7.53
CA LEU A 5 -5.25 -8.26 -7.38
C LEU A 5 -5.39 -7.63 -8.77
N GLY A 6 -6.47 -6.87 -8.96
CA GLY A 6 -6.64 -6.05 -10.16
C GLY A 6 -5.53 -5.00 -10.29
N LYS A 7 -5.41 -4.40 -11.48
CA LYS A 7 -4.43 -3.33 -11.73
C LYS A 7 -4.67 -2.10 -10.84
N ASP A 8 -5.95 -1.74 -10.65
CA ASP A 8 -6.37 -0.54 -9.95
C ASP A 8 -7.19 -0.90 -8.70
N LEU A 9 -6.98 -0.16 -7.60
CA LEU A 9 -7.73 -0.31 -6.35
C LEU A 9 -8.57 0.96 -6.10
N VAL A 10 -9.84 0.91 -6.47
CA VAL A 10 -10.77 2.06 -6.44
C VAL A 10 -11.80 2.00 -5.31
N GLY A 11 -11.97 0.83 -4.70
CA GLY A 11 -12.99 0.56 -3.67
C GLY A 11 -12.85 -0.86 -3.13
N LEU A 12 -13.69 -1.20 -2.16
CA LEU A 12 -13.72 -2.53 -1.52
C LEU A 12 -14.83 -3.43 -2.07
N GLU A 13 -15.82 -2.84 -2.74
CA GLU A 13 -17.06 -3.48 -3.17
C GLU A 13 -16.84 -4.66 -4.12
N SER A 14 -15.80 -4.56 -4.96
CA SER A 14 -15.44 -5.61 -5.92
C SER A 14 -14.40 -6.59 -5.39
N LEU A 15 -13.88 -6.40 -4.17
CA LEU A 15 -12.88 -7.29 -3.61
C LEU A 15 -13.54 -8.50 -2.96
N SER A 16 -13.03 -9.69 -3.29
CA SER A 16 -13.40 -10.89 -2.55
C SER A 16 -12.73 -10.90 -1.17
N ALA A 17 -13.28 -11.69 -0.25
CA ALA A 17 -12.69 -11.86 1.08
C ALA A 17 -11.23 -12.34 0.99
N GLU A 18 -10.92 -13.24 0.05
CA GLU A 18 -9.58 -13.77 -0.16
C GLU A 18 -8.61 -12.70 -0.65
N GLN A 19 -9.06 -11.76 -1.50
CA GLN A 19 -8.24 -10.63 -1.94
C GLN A 19 -7.95 -9.67 -0.79
N ILE A 20 -8.94 -9.39 0.06
CA ILE A 20 -8.77 -8.55 1.24
C ILE A 20 -7.77 -9.20 2.19
N THR A 21 -7.95 -10.49 2.50
CA THR A 21 -7.03 -11.24 3.35
C THR A 21 -5.61 -11.25 2.77
N ALA A 22 -5.46 -11.42 1.46
CA ALA A 22 -4.14 -11.36 0.82
C ALA A 22 -3.45 -9.99 0.98
N ILE A 23 -4.19 -8.87 0.94
CA ILE A 23 -3.65 -7.53 1.24
C ILE A 23 -3.18 -7.46 2.69
N LEU A 24 -4.00 -7.95 3.63
CA LEU A 24 -3.69 -7.93 5.07
C LEU A 24 -2.46 -8.79 5.40
N ASP A 25 -2.42 -10.03 4.89
CA ASP A 25 -1.28 -10.94 5.05
C ASP A 25 0.00 -10.35 4.45
N THR A 26 -0.12 -9.64 3.33
CA THR A 26 1.02 -8.94 2.71
C THR A 26 1.47 -7.75 3.54
N ALA A 27 0.58 -7.07 4.26
CA ALA A 27 0.88 -5.91 5.09
C ALA A 27 1.51 -6.28 6.44
N GLU A 28 1.23 -7.47 6.99
CA GLU A 28 1.73 -7.93 8.30
C GLU A 28 3.26 -7.77 8.44
N PRO A 29 4.12 -8.23 7.50
CA PRO A 29 5.56 -8.10 7.63
C PRO A 29 6.06 -6.64 7.52
N PHE A 30 5.28 -5.75 6.91
CA PHE A 30 5.64 -4.33 6.77
C PHE A 30 5.51 -3.56 8.08
N LYS A 31 4.75 -4.08 9.05
CA LYS A 31 4.69 -3.51 10.39
C LYS A 31 6.08 -3.45 11.02
N GLU A 32 6.85 -4.54 10.91
CA GLU A 32 8.23 -4.59 11.38
C GLU A 32 9.17 -3.68 10.57
N VAL A 33 8.89 -3.49 9.27
CA VAL A 33 9.67 -2.55 8.43
C VAL A 33 9.49 -1.10 8.87
N SER A 34 8.29 -0.73 9.36
CA SER A 34 8.01 0.61 9.88
C SER A 34 8.85 0.99 11.10
N GLU A 35 9.29 0.00 11.87
CA GLU A 35 10.14 0.16 13.06
C GLU A 35 11.64 0.25 12.73
N ARG A 36 12.04 -0.10 11.50
CA ARG A 36 13.45 -0.03 11.07
C ARG A 36 13.86 1.41 10.80
N GLN A 37 15.16 1.69 11.00
CA GLN A 37 15.75 2.99 10.64
C GLN A 37 15.63 3.29 9.14
N ILE A 38 15.68 2.26 8.29
CA ILE A 38 15.45 2.36 6.85
C ILE A 38 14.11 1.72 6.53
N LYS A 39 13.10 2.54 6.30
CA LYS A 39 11.71 2.13 6.05
C LYS A 39 11.43 1.76 4.58
N LYS A 40 12.46 1.70 3.74
CA LYS A 40 12.33 1.47 2.30
C LYS A 40 12.48 -0.01 1.96
N VAL A 41 11.45 -0.59 1.35
CA VAL A 41 11.53 -1.93 0.77
C VAL A 41 12.09 -1.89 -0.65
N PRO A 42 12.82 -2.93 -1.11
CA PRO A 42 13.35 -2.97 -2.48
C PRO A 42 12.29 -2.94 -3.58
N ALA A 43 11.04 -3.29 -3.26
CA ALA A 43 9.96 -3.50 -4.23
C ALA A 43 9.64 -2.28 -5.11
N LEU A 44 9.83 -1.06 -4.58
CA LEU A 44 9.53 0.19 -5.29
C LEU A 44 10.79 0.88 -5.87
N ARG A 45 11.96 0.25 -5.79
CA ARG A 45 13.20 0.85 -6.29
C ARG A 45 13.12 1.15 -7.79
N GLY A 46 13.39 2.39 -8.17
CA GLY A 46 13.31 2.85 -9.56
C GLY A 46 11.89 3.13 -10.05
N LYS A 47 10.88 3.12 -9.16
CA LYS A 47 9.52 3.56 -9.46
C LYS A 47 9.33 5.01 -9.00
N THR A 48 8.55 5.77 -9.76
CA THR A 48 8.08 7.11 -9.38
C THR A 48 6.59 7.02 -9.08
N ILE A 49 6.19 7.48 -7.90
CA ILE A 49 4.80 7.50 -7.44
C ILE A 49 4.35 8.96 -7.35
N VAL A 50 3.16 9.26 -7.85
CA VAL A 50 2.58 10.61 -7.85
C VAL A 50 1.34 10.63 -6.96
N ASN A 51 1.36 11.46 -5.93
CA ASN A 51 0.23 11.69 -5.03
C ASN A 51 -0.59 12.90 -5.50
N LEU A 52 -1.79 12.67 -6.03
CA LEU A 52 -2.72 13.73 -6.48
C LEU A 52 -3.91 13.84 -5.52
N PHE A 53 -3.96 14.93 -4.76
CA PHE A 53 -5.04 15.23 -3.80
C PHE A 53 -5.66 16.58 -4.17
N PHE A 54 -6.94 16.59 -4.54
CA PHE A 54 -7.70 17.82 -4.81
C PHE A 54 -8.14 18.53 -3.53
N GLU A 55 -8.24 17.78 -2.44
CA GLU A 55 -8.60 18.27 -1.11
C GLU A 55 -7.49 17.93 -0.10
N ALA A 56 -7.30 18.80 0.88
CA ALA A 56 -6.24 18.62 1.87
C ALA A 56 -6.55 17.44 2.79
N SER A 57 -5.71 16.40 2.75
CA SER A 57 -5.73 15.30 3.72
C SER A 57 -4.31 15.02 4.23
N THR A 58 -3.93 15.68 5.32
CA THR A 58 -2.59 15.58 5.90
C THR A 58 -2.23 14.15 6.29
N ARG A 59 -3.15 13.46 6.97
CA ARG A 59 -2.89 12.09 7.44
C ARG A 59 -2.69 11.12 6.28
N THR A 60 -3.59 11.15 5.31
CA THR A 60 -3.55 10.23 4.16
C THR A 60 -2.31 10.50 3.30
N ARG A 61 -2.06 11.77 2.92
CA ARG A 61 -0.90 12.13 2.10
C ARG A 61 0.41 11.69 2.75
N THR A 62 0.61 12.02 4.03
CA THR A 62 1.85 11.66 4.74
C THR A 62 2.06 10.15 4.81
N THR A 63 1.00 9.34 4.98
CA THR A 63 1.13 7.88 4.95
C THR A 63 1.52 7.34 3.57
N PHE A 64 0.99 7.90 2.47
CA PHE A 64 1.40 7.49 1.11
C PHE A 64 2.83 7.91 0.79
N GLU A 65 3.27 9.08 1.26
CA GLU A 65 4.68 9.52 1.13
C GLU A 65 5.63 8.62 1.91
N LEU A 66 5.24 8.17 3.11
CA LEU A 66 6.06 7.29 3.93
C LEU A 66 6.19 5.88 3.35
N ALA A 67 5.14 5.40 2.67
CA ALA A 67 5.09 4.05 2.11
C ALA A 67 5.84 3.90 0.77
N ALA A 68 6.09 5.02 0.06
CA ALA A 68 6.76 5.07 -1.24
C ALA A 68 8.31 4.99 -1.14
#